data_AF-A0A532TC82-F1
#
_entry.id   AF-A0A532TC82-F1
#
_cell.length_a   1.000
_cell.length_b   1.000
_cell.length_c   1.000
_cell.angle_alpha   90.00
_cell.angle_beta   90.00
_cell.angle_gamma   90.00
#
_symmetry.space_group_name_H-M   'P 1'
#
loop_
_entity.id
_entity.type
_entity.pdbx_description
1 polymer ?
#
loop_
_entity_poly.entity_id
_entity_poly.type
_entity_poly.pdbx_seq_one_letter_code
_entity_poly.pdbx_strand_id
1 'polypeptide(L)'
;MVNIGLLGDISVGKTSILRLFVRYLKQGDIEKVKGGTKCSVVKADFSGEATVPGGEKEDALNEKETKTIHPNRIVFREDSTNKAHTIFAPGGDRARAVVKMGIITISRIATKIIAVFSLDRDLDPQFEFFNDVRFFPDKIYVCINKIDLVKGDKEKKLTEVKGKITEFFEARKIAITDTFITCGETIEGFADVETYNNQVAEMILEITTKN
;
A
#
# COMPACT_ATOMS: atom_id res chain seq x y z
N MET A 1 -3.65 17.87 -7.83
CA MET A 1 -3.58 16.48 -8.31
C MET A 1 -2.39 15.83 -7.64
N VAL A 2 -2.59 14.69 -6.98
CA VAL A 2 -1.52 13.92 -6.33
C VAL A 2 -1.45 12.55 -6.97
N ASN A 3 -0.24 12.13 -7.36
CA ASN A 3 0.04 10.79 -7.86
C ASN A 3 0.78 10.01 -6.78
N ILE A 4 0.12 9.00 -6.23
CA ILE A 4 0.69 8.12 -5.21
C ILE A 4 1.23 6.85 -5.88
N GLY A 5 2.47 6.50 -5.59
CA GLY A 5 3.02 5.17 -5.88
C GLY A 5 3.06 4.32 -4.61
N LEU A 6 2.28 3.24 -4.56
CA LEU A 6 2.43 2.20 -3.53
C LEU A 6 3.50 1.23 -4.01
N LEU A 7 4.69 1.29 -3.42
CA LEU A 7 5.83 0.46 -3.80
C LEU A 7 6.15 -0.51 -2.67
N GLY A 8 6.52 -1.74 -3.02
CA GLY A 8 6.88 -2.78 -2.06
C GLY A 8 6.98 -4.13 -2.73
N ASP A 9 7.54 -5.11 -2.01
CA ASP A 9 7.81 -6.45 -2.52
C ASP A 9 6.53 -7.25 -2.86
N ILE A 10 6.69 -8.45 -3.42
CA ILE A 10 5.59 -9.38 -3.71
C ILE A 10 4.80 -9.69 -2.43
N SER A 11 3.47 -9.71 -2.54
CA SER A 11 2.55 -10.10 -1.47
C SER A 11 2.65 -9.31 -0.16
N VAL A 12 3.14 -8.06 -0.17
CA VAL A 12 3.07 -7.14 1.00
C VAL A 12 1.68 -6.50 1.20
N GLY A 13 0.71 -6.80 0.32
CA GLY A 13 -0.68 -6.36 0.45
C GLY A 13 -1.03 -5.02 -0.22
N LYS A 14 -0.26 -4.59 -1.23
CA LYS A 14 -0.55 -3.37 -2.00
C LYS A 14 -1.94 -3.38 -2.65
N THR A 15 -2.31 -4.49 -3.28
CA THR A 15 -3.63 -4.67 -3.90
C THR A 15 -4.74 -4.70 -2.85
N SER A 16 -4.53 -5.39 -1.71
CA SER A 16 -5.50 -5.43 -0.61
C SER A 16 -5.78 -4.03 -0.05
N ILE A 17 -4.72 -3.23 0.20
CA ILE A 17 -4.82 -1.81 0.58
C ILE A 17 -5.65 -1.01 -0.42
N LEU A 18 -5.39 -1.17 -1.73
CA LEU A 18 -6.14 -0.47 -2.77
C LEU A 18 -7.61 -0.88 -2.82
N ARG A 19 -7.90 -2.19 -2.74
CA ARG A 19 -9.27 -2.73 -2.74
C ARG A 19 -10.04 -2.21 -1.53
N LEU A 20 -9.41 -2.22 -0.35
CA LEU A 20 -9.99 -1.71 0.89
C LEU A 20 -10.32 -0.21 0.76
N PHE A 21 -9.40 0.61 0.25
CA PHE A 21 -9.66 2.02 0.02
C PHE A 21 -10.84 2.25 -0.95
N VAL A 22 -10.91 1.50 -2.06
CA VAL A 22 -12.06 1.58 -2.99
C VAL A 22 -13.36 1.20 -2.31
N ARG A 23 -13.36 0.20 -1.43
CA ARG A 23 -14.54 -0.17 -0.64
C ARG A 23 -14.99 0.99 0.25
N TYR A 24 -14.07 1.63 0.98
CA TYR A 24 -14.37 2.81 1.81
C TYR A 24 -15.00 3.94 1.01
N LEU A 25 -14.48 4.21 -0.19
CA LEU A 25 -15.06 5.21 -1.10
C LEU A 25 -16.47 4.85 -1.56
N LYS A 26 -16.72 3.58 -1.91
CA LYS A 26 -18.02 3.12 -2.42
C LYS A 26 -19.10 3.03 -1.34
N GLN A 27 -18.72 2.65 -0.11
CA GLN A 27 -19.64 2.50 1.02
C GLN A 27 -19.92 3.82 1.74
N GLY A 28 -19.20 4.91 1.40
CA GLY A 28 -19.31 6.19 2.08
C GLY A 28 -18.64 6.23 3.45
N ASP A 29 -17.98 5.14 3.86
CA ASP A 29 -17.25 5.06 5.12
C ASP A 29 -16.03 5.99 5.15
N ILE A 30 -15.58 6.47 3.99
CA ILE A 30 -14.54 7.49 3.87
C ILE A 30 -14.87 8.79 4.62
N GLU A 31 -16.14 9.13 4.81
CA GLU A 31 -16.55 10.34 5.55
C GLU A 31 -16.44 10.15 7.07
N LYS A 32 -16.38 8.90 7.54
CA LYS A 32 -16.35 8.55 8.96
C LYS A 32 -14.93 8.45 9.53
N VAL A 33 -13.92 8.36 8.67
CA VAL A 33 -12.51 8.27 9.09
C VAL A 33 -11.93 9.65 9.43
N LYS A 34 -10.83 9.69 10.18
CA LYS A 34 -10.20 10.96 10.59
C LYS A 34 -9.70 11.73 9.37
N GLY A 35 -10.17 12.97 9.20
CA GLY A 35 -9.86 13.77 8.01
C GLY A 35 -10.64 13.35 6.76
N GLY A 36 -11.70 12.55 6.94
CA GLY A 36 -12.62 12.11 5.92
C GLY A 36 -13.09 13.25 5.01
N THR A 37 -12.81 13.12 3.72
CA THR A 37 -13.31 14.01 2.69
C THR A 37 -14.07 13.18 1.69
N LYS A 38 -15.28 13.61 1.36
CA LYS A 38 -16.11 12.90 0.38
C LYS A 38 -15.39 12.84 -0.96
N CYS A 39 -15.16 11.61 -1.41
CA CYS A 39 -14.45 11.35 -2.65
C CYS A 39 -15.21 10.30 -3.47
N SER A 40 -15.21 10.48 -4.79
CA SER A 40 -15.84 9.58 -5.75
C SER A 40 -14.80 8.82 -6.57
N VAL A 41 -15.01 7.52 -6.78
CA VAL A 41 -14.16 6.71 -7.67
C VAL A 41 -14.51 7.08 -9.12
N VAL A 42 -13.51 7.56 -9.87
CA VAL A 42 -13.64 7.86 -11.30
C VAL A 42 -13.29 6.65 -12.14
N LYS A 43 -12.21 5.95 -11.78
CA LYS A 43 -11.77 4.73 -12.46
C LYS A 43 -11.05 3.82 -11.48
N ALA A 44 -11.34 2.52 -11.51
CA ALA A 44 -10.58 1.51 -10.81
C ALA A 44 -10.22 0.39 -11.80
N ASP A 45 -8.92 0.12 -11.94
CA ASP A 45 -8.38 -0.87 -12.86
C ASP A 45 -7.51 -1.85 -12.06
N PHE A 46 -8.02 -3.08 -11.94
CA PHE A 46 -7.36 -4.22 -11.30
C PHE A 46 -7.08 -5.34 -12.31
N SER A 47 -7.12 -5.04 -13.62
CA SER A 47 -6.96 -6.03 -14.69
C SER A 47 -5.56 -6.65 -14.76
N GLY A 48 -4.60 -6.11 -14.00
CA GLY A 48 -3.24 -6.59 -13.93
C GLY A 48 -3.01 -7.82 -13.07
N GLU A 49 -4.02 -8.32 -12.36
CA GLU A 49 -3.90 -9.52 -11.54
C GLU A 49 -3.94 -10.80 -12.39
N ALA A 50 -2.87 -11.58 -12.34
CA ALA A 50 -2.78 -12.87 -12.98
C ALA A 50 -2.75 -13.98 -11.93
N THR A 51 -3.61 -14.99 -12.09
CA THR A 51 -3.61 -16.17 -11.23
C THR A 51 -2.30 -16.94 -11.39
N VAL A 52 -1.69 -17.32 -10.28
CA VAL A 52 -0.48 -18.14 -10.25
C VAL A 52 -0.87 -19.58 -10.61
N PRO A 53 -0.35 -20.17 -11.70
CA PRO A 53 -0.60 -21.57 -12.01
C PRO A 53 -0.01 -22.46 -10.92
N GLY A 54 -0.84 -23.25 -10.24
CA GLY A 54 -0.40 -24.18 -9.19
C GLY A 54 -0.38 -23.61 -7.76
N GLY A 55 -0.98 -22.44 -7.51
CA GLY A 55 -1.18 -21.97 -6.14
C GLY A 55 -2.17 -22.87 -5.38
N GLU A 56 -1.66 -23.68 -4.44
CA GLU A 56 -2.48 -24.52 -3.56
C GLU A 56 -3.14 -23.74 -2.41
N LYS A 57 -2.77 -22.46 -2.22
CA LYS A 57 -3.34 -21.60 -1.19
C LYS A 57 -4.53 -20.82 -1.75
N GLU A 58 -5.72 -21.30 -1.39
CA GLU A 58 -6.93 -20.48 -1.35
C GLU A 58 -6.82 -19.56 -0.12
N ASP A 59 -6.98 -18.25 -0.32
CA ASP A 59 -7.16 -17.34 0.81
C ASP A 59 -8.52 -17.60 1.49
N ALA A 60 -8.80 -16.92 2.61
CA ALA A 60 -10.07 -17.07 3.33
C ALA A 60 -11.32 -16.70 2.49
N LEU A 61 -11.13 -16.21 1.26
CA LEU A 61 -12.15 -15.80 0.31
C LEU A 61 -12.24 -16.75 -0.91
N ASN A 62 -11.55 -17.90 -0.91
CA ASN A 62 -11.48 -18.83 -2.04
C ASN A 62 -10.94 -18.20 -3.34
N GLU A 63 -10.10 -17.16 -3.26
CA GLU A 63 -9.39 -16.63 -4.42
C GLU A 63 -8.04 -17.36 -4.58
N LYS A 64 -7.73 -17.82 -5.80
CA LYS A 64 -6.41 -18.37 -6.15
C LYS A 64 -5.36 -17.27 -5.96
N GLU A 65 -4.17 -17.64 -5.46
CA GLU A 65 -3.04 -16.71 -5.35
C GLU A 65 -2.83 -15.95 -6.68
N THR A 66 -2.85 -14.62 -6.62
CA THR A 66 -2.67 -13.75 -7.79
C THR A 66 -1.38 -12.95 -7.69
N LYS A 67 -0.78 -12.66 -8.83
CA LYS A 67 0.37 -11.76 -8.98
C LYS A 67 0.01 -10.63 -9.93
N THR A 68 0.26 -9.42 -9.49
CA THR A 68 0.10 -8.21 -10.31
C THR A 68 1.20 -8.14 -11.38
N ILE A 69 0.84 -8.30 -12.65
CA ILE A 69 1.73 -8.20 -13.82
C ILE A 69 1.68 -6.79 -14.41
N HIS A 70 0.49 -6.19 -14.47
CA HIS A 70 0.29 -4.79 -14.86
C HIS A 70 -0.06 -3.94 -13.64
N PRO A 71 0.41 -2.69 -13.55
CA PRO A 71 0.11 -1.89 -12.38
C PRO A 71 -1.39 -1.64 -12.21
N ASN A 72 -1.89 -1.92 -11.01
CA ASN A 72 -3.23 -1.53 -10.61
C ASN A 72 -3.29 0.00 -10.52
N ARG A 73 -4.42 0.56 -10.95
CA ARG A 73 -4.61 2.01 -10.99
C ARG A 73 -5.99 2.39 -10.47
N ILE A 74 -6.02 3.31 -9.51
CA ILE A 74 -7.25 3.94 -9.05
C ILE A 74 -7.16 5.43 -9.30
N VAL A 75 -8.20 6.00 -9.90
CA VAL A 75 -8.42 7.43 -10.02
C VAL A 75 -9.65 7.77 -9.20
N PHE A 76 -9.50 8.67 -8.25
CA PHE A 76 -10.58 9.18 -7.42
C PHE A 76 -10.55 10.71 -7.41
N ARG A 77 -11.67 11.32 -7.07
CA ARG A 77 -11.85 12.76 -7.11
C ARG A 77 -12.50 13.25 -5.82
N GLU A 78 -11.99 14.34 -5.26
CA GLU A 78 -12.63 15.06 -4.17
C GLU A 78 -13.91 15.74 -4.66
N ASP A 79 -15.04 15.50 -4.00
CA ASP A 79 -16.33 16.04 -4.44
C ASP A 79 -16.42 17.57 -4.22
N SER A 80 -15.74 18.10 -3.20
CA SER A 80 -15.74 19.52 -2.86
C SER A 80 -14.89 20.39 -3.79
N THR A 81 -13.72 19.90 -4.20
CA THR A 81 -12.74 20.67 -4.99
C THR A 81 -12.68 20.23 -6.45
N ASN A 82 -13.31 19.11 -6.81
CA ASN A 82 -13.15 18.42 -8.09
C ASN A 82 -11.70 18.03 -8.43
N LYS A 83 -10.76 18.08 -7.49
CA LYS A 83 -9.38 17.61 -7.73
C LYS A 83 -9.37 16.10 -7.88
N ALA A 84 -8.75 15.64 -8.96
CA ALA A 84 -8.47 14.23 -9.20
C ALA A 84 -7.10 13.82 -8.65
N HIS A 85 -7.04 12.61 -8.13
CA HIS A 85 -5.86 11.96 -7.58
C HIS A 85 -5.75 10.57 -8.19
N THR A 86 -4.51 10.11 -8.37
CA THR A 86 -4.25 8.78 -8.92
C THR A 86 -3.37 8.00 -7.97
N ILE A 87 -3.71 6.74 -7.77
CA ILE A 87 -2.92 5.77 -7.03
C ILE A 87 -2.49 4.67 -7.98
N PHE A 88 -1.20 4.36 -7.97
CA PHE A 88 -0.61 3.28 -8.73
C PHE A 88 -0.02 2.24 -7.78
N ALA A 89 -0.31 0.96 -8.03
CA ALA A 89 0.35 -0.16 -7.36
C ALA A 89 0.91 -1.13 -8.42
N PRO A 90 2.22 -1.06 -8.73
CA PRO A 90 2.85 -2.07 -9.56
C PRO A 90 2.94 -3.42 -8.83
N GLY A 91 3.18 -4.48 -9.60
CA GLY A 91 3.61 -5.76 -9.02
C GLY A 91 4.95 -5.65 -8.28
N GLY A 92 5.21 -6.67 -7.45
CA GLY A 92 6.50 -6.80 -6.74
C GLY A 92 7.50 -7.71 -7.44
N ASP A 93 7.10 -8.45 -8.47
CA ASP A 93 7.93 -9.50 -9.11
C ASP A 93 9.02 -8.89 -10.00
N ARG A 94 10.18 -8.62 -9.39
CA ARG A 94 11.34 -8.01 -10.04
C ARG A 94 11.98 -8.88 -11.13
N ALA A 95 11.72 -10.19 -11.13
CA ALA A 95 12.22 -11.09 -12.17
C ALA A 95 11.54 -10.83 -13.53
N ARG A 96 10.34 -10.23 -13.53
CA ARG A 96 9.61 -9.90 -14.76
C ARG A 96 9.96 -8.50 -15.24
N ALA A 97 10.52 -8.40 -16.45
CA ALA A 97 10.90 -7.13 -17.06
C ALA A 97 9.75 -6.11 -17.13
N VAL A 98 8.52 -6.57 -17.43
CA VAL A 98 7.31 -5.72 -17.49
C VAL A 98 6.99 -5.10 -16.12
N VAL A 99 7.09 -5.90 -15.04
CA VAL A 99 6.84 -5.43 -13.67
C VAL A 99 7.93 -4.45 -13.25
N LYS A 100 9.21 -4.76 -13.53
CA LYS A 100 10.34 -3.87 -13.28
C LYS A 100 10.18 -2.52 -13.98
N MET A 101 9.74 -2.53 -15.24
CA MET A 101 9.43 -1.30 -15.97
C MET A 101 8.27 -0.53 -15.34
N GLY A 102 7.23 -1.22 -14.86
CA GLY A 102 6.13 -0.63 -14.11
C GLY A 102 6.59 0.08 -12.83
N ILE A 103 7.44 -0.59 -12.03
CA ILE A 103 8.05 -0.03 -10.81
C ILE A 103 8.85 1.24 -11.16
N ILE A 104 9.73 1.19 -12.15
CA ILE A 104 10.54 2.34 -12.58
C ILE A 104 9.65 3.50 -13.02
N THR A 105 8.64 3.20 -13.85
CA THR A 105 7.72 4.22 -14.37
C THR A 105 6.97 4.91 -13.24
N ILE A 106 6.40 4.13 -12.32
CA ILE A 106 5.62 4.66 -11.19
C ILE A 106 6.51 5.44 -10.24
N SER A 107 7.71 4.93 -9.94
CA SER A 107 8.68 5.63 -9.08
C SER A 107 9.08 7.01 -9.63
N ARG A 108 9.00 7.23 -10.95
CA ARG A 108 9.28 8.51 -11.60
C ARG A 108 8.08 9.46 -11.65
N ILE A 109 6.87 8.97 -11.89
CA ILE A 109 5.67 9.82 -12.06
C ILE A 109 4.94 10.11 -10.74
N ALA A 110 5.22 9.32 -9.69
CA ALA A 110 4.61 9.49 -8.39
C ALA A 110 5.16 10.75 -7.71
N THR A 111 4.27 11.67 -7.36
CA THR A 111 4.61 12.85 -6.56
C THR A 111 4.84 12.49 -5.10
N LYS A 112 4.24 11.37 -4.65
CA LYS A 112 4.37 10.84 -3.29
C LYS A 112 4.54 9.32 -3.39
N ILE A 113 5.46 8.76 -2.60
CA ILE A 113 5.67 7.31 -2.52
C ILE A 113 5.24 6.83 -1.13
N ILE A 114 4.49 5.73 -1.10
CA ILE A 114 4.21 4.94 0.09
C ILE A 114 5.00 3.64 -0.04
N ALA A 115 6.00 3.46 0.82
CA ALA A 115 6.77 2.23 0.93
C ALA A 115 6.00 1.23 1.81
N VAL A 116 5.51 0.16 1.20
CA VAL A 116 4.69 -0.87 1.85
C VAL A 116 5.56 -2.04 2.28
N PHE A 117 5.52 -2.36 3.57
CA PHE A 117 6.17 -3.51 4.18
C PHE A 117 5.13 -4.45 4.78
N SER A 118 5.50 -5.70 4.97
CA SER A 118 4.65 -6.73 5.58
C SER A 118 5.31 -7.33 6.81
N LEU A 119 4.51 -7.51 7.86
CA LEU A 119 4.96 -8.07 9.15
C LEU A 119 4.97 -9.61 9.19
N ASP A 120 4.44 -10.28 8.17
CA ASP A 120 4.36 -11.74 8.10
C ASP A 120 5.63 -12.41 7.54
N ARG A 121 6.67 -11.63 7.24
CA ARG A 121 7.88 -12.08 6.54
C ARG A 121 9.09 -11.23 6.92
N ASP A 122 10.28 -11.72 6.54
CA ASP A 122 11.54 -11.03 6.80
C ASP A 122 11.64 -9.69 6.04
N LEU A 123 12.36 -8.73 6.63
CA LEU A 123 12.55 -7.42 6.03
C LEU A 123 13.60 -7.41 4.92
N ASP A 124 14.60 -8.31 4.95
CA ASP A 124 15.72 -8.27 4.01
C ASP A 124 15.28 -8.40 2.55
N PRO A 125 14.41 -9.35 2.14
CA PRO A 125 13.89 -9.41 0.77
C PRO A 125 13.09 -8.16 0.39
N GLN A 126 12.40 -7.55 1.36
CA GLN A 126 11.63 -6.32 1.16
C GLN A 126 12.55 -5.10 0.98
N PHE A 127 13.68 -5.05 1.69
CA PHE A 127 14.72 -4.04 1.48
C PHE A 127 15.42 -4.20 0.14
N GLU A 128 15.71 -5.44 -0.29
CA GLU A 128 16.24 -5.69 -1.62
C GLU A 128 15.33 -5.14 -2.72
N PHE A 129 14.01 -5.26 -2.57
CA PHE A 129 13.06 -4.64 -3.50
C PHE A 129 13.33 -3.14 -3.65
N PHE A 130 13.51 -2.44 -2.54
CA PHE A 130 13.75 -1.00 -2.57
C PHE A 130 15.17 -0.64 -3.03
N ASN A 131 16.17 -1.51 -2.89
CA ASN A 131 17.50 -1.30 -3.46
C ASN A 131 17.46 -1.20 -4.99
N ASP A 132 16.54 -1.92 -5.63
CA ASP A 132 16.36 -1.86 -7.08
C ASP A 132 15.56 -0.64 -7.57
N VAL A 133 14.86 0.05 -6.67
CA VAL A 133 14.13 1.28 -7.00
C VAL A 133 15.12 2.44 -7.03
N ARG A 134 15.37 2.96 -8.24
CA ARG A 134 16.35 4.04 -8.47
C ARG A 134 15.82 5.44 -8.17
N PHE A 135 14.53 5.68 -8.38
CA PHE A 135 13.95 7.01 -8.24
C PHE A 135 13.12 7.06 -6.97
N PHE A 136 13.56 7.88 -6.02
CA PHE A 136 12.82 8.21 -4.81
C PHE A 136 12.74 9.73 -4.67
N PRO A 137 11.62 10.25 -4.16
CA PRO A 137 11.60 11.59 -3.61
C PRO A 137 12.41 11.63 -2.32
N ASP A 138 12.85 12.83 -1.93
CA ASP A 138 13.59 13.05 -0.67
C ASP A 138 12.76 12.69 0.58
N LYS A 139 11.43 12.62 0.43
CA LYS A 139 10.46 12.32 1.49
C LYS A 139 9.47 11.27 1.04
N ILE A 140 9.31 10.21 1.83
CA ILE A 140 8.34 9.14 1.59
C ILE A 140 7.40 8.98 2.79
N TYR A 141 6.34 8.21 2.61
CA TYR A 141 5.53 7.65 3.68
C TYR A 141 5.81 6.15 3.77
N VAL A 142 5.63 5.57 4.95
CA VAL A 142 5.77 4.13 5.18
C VAL A 142 4.42 3.55 5.59
N CYS A 143 4.08 2.38 5.05
CA CYS A 143 2.94 1.59 5.45
C CYS A 143 3.44 0.21 5.89
N ILE A 144 3.20 -0.14 7.15
CA ILE A 144 3.54 -1.45 7.70
C ILE A 144 2.23 -2.25 7.81
N ASN A 145 2.09 -3.23 6.93
CA ASN A 145 0.87 -3.98 6.74
C ASN A 145 0.92 -5.37 7.39
N LYS A 146 -0.27 -5.97 7.54
CA LYS A 146 -0.50 -7.31 8.12
C LYS A 146 -0.19 -7.42 9.62
N ILE A 147 -0.56 -6.39 10.38
CA ILE A 147 -0.40 -6.38 11.84
C ILE A 147 -1.22 -7.48 12.53
N ASP A 148 -2.30 -7.91 11.89
CA ASP A 148 -3.16 -9.02 12.30
C ASP A 148 -2.42 -10.36 12.35
N LEU A 149 -1.39 -10.56 11.53
CA LEU A 149 -0.60 -11.80 11.49
C LEU A 149 0.51 -11.86 12.54
N VAL A 150 0.76 -10.78 13.28
CA VAL A 150 1.78 -10.75 14.32
C VAL A 150 1.30 -11.46 15.58
N LYS A 151 2.00 -12.55 15.94
CA LYS A 151 1.81 -13.28 17.19
C LYS A 151 2.70 -12.68 18.30
N GLY A 152 2.18 -12.63 19.53
CA GLY A 152 2.92 -12.15 20.69
C GLY A 152 2.88 -10.62 20.84
N ASP A 153 4.00 -10.04 21.28
CA ASP A 153 4.13 -8.61 21.57
C ASP A 153 4.26 -7.78 20.28
N LYS A 154 3.12 -7.22 19.86
CA LYS A 154 3.01 -6.38 18.66
C LYS A 154 3.79 -5.07 18.78
N GLU A 155 3.80 -4.43 19.94
CA GLU A 155 4.45 -3.13 20.12
C GLU A 155 5.97 -3.26 20.00
N LYS A 156 6.53 -4.30 20.61
CA LYS A 156 7.95 -4.60 20.48
C LYS A 156 8.33 -4.88 19.03
N LYS A 157 7.55 -5.71 18.33
CA LYS A 157 7.82 -6.04 16.92
C LYS A 157 7.72 -4.80 16.02
N LEU A 158 6.71 -3.96 16.23
CA LEU A 158 6.54 -2.70 15.49
C LEU A 158 7.70 -1.74 15.73
N THR A 159 8.17 -1.61 16.97
CA THR A 159 9.29 -0.73 17.31
C THR A 159 10.58 -1.18 16.62
N GLU A 160 10.86 -2.49 16.65
CA GLU A 160 12.02 -3.08 15.97
C GLU A 160 11.95 -2.85 14.45
N VAL A 161 10.80 -3.14 13.83
CA VAL A 161 10.60 -3.01 12.39
C VAL A 161 10.68 -1.54 11.95
N LYS A 162 10.08 -0.62 12.71
CA LYS A 162 10.18 0.82 12.43
C LYS A 162 11.63 1.30 12.46
N GLY A 163 12.39 0.90 13.49
CA GLY A 163 13.82 1.25 13.60
C GLY A 163 14.61 0.80 12.37
N LYS A 164 14.46 -0.48 11.98
CA LYS A 164 15.14 -1.03 10.80
C LYS A 164 14.76 -0.34 9.49
N ILE A 165 13.48 -0.02 9.31
CA ILE A 165 12.99 0.71 8.12
C ILE A 165 13.56 2.13 8.08
N THR A 166 13.57 2.82 9.22
CA THR A 166 14.15 4.16 9.35
C THR A 166 15.63 4.15 9.00
N GLU A 167 16.41 3.27 9.62
CA GLU A 167 17.85 3.12 9.35
C GLU A 167 18.12 2.86 7.85
N PHE A 168 17.33 1.98 7.22
CA PHE A 168 17.46 1.65 5.80
C PHE A 168 17.26 2.87 4.87
N PHE A 169 16.22 3.68 5.10
CA PHE A 169 15.95 4.84 4.25
C PHE A 169 16.84 6.04 4.58
N GLU A 170 17.21 6.26 5.85
CA GLU A 170 18.13 7.31 6.25
C GLU A 170 19.53 7.11 5.69
N ALA A 171 20.02 5.86 5.64
CA ALA A 171 21.29 5.53 4.98
C ALA A 171 21.30 5.93 3.49
N ARG A 172 20.11 6.05 2.89
CA ARG A 172 19.91 6.48 1.49
C ARG A 172 19.53 7.95 1.36
N LYS A 173 19.57 8.71 2.47
CA LYS A 173 19.17 10.12 2.58
C LYS A 173 17.71 10.37 2.20
N ILE A 174 16.85 9.38 2.44
CA ILE A 174 15.40 9.47 2.23
C ILE A 174 14.74 9.63 3.59
N ALA A 175 14.02 10.73 3.80
CA ALA A 175 13.32 10.98 5.04
C ALA A 175 11.93 10.32 5.05
N ILE A 176 11.55 9.75 6.19
CA ILE A 176 10.20 9.21 6.42
C ILE A 176 9.34 10.34 7.00
N THR A 177 8.26 10.70 6.30
CA THR A 177 7.33 11.75 6.72
C THR A 177 6.39 11.25 7.81
N ASP A 178 5.82 10.06 7.60
CA ASP A 178 4.97 9.39 8.57
C ASP A 178 4.95 7.87 8.33
N THR A 179 4.53 7.11 9.34
CA THR A 179 4.40 5.65 9.31
C THR A 179 3.02 5.20 9.75
N PHE A 180 2.29 4.57 8.84
CA PHE A 180 0.95 4.02 9.07
C PHE A 180 1.00 2.51 9.30
N ILE A 181 0.19 2.01 10.23
CA ILE A 181 0.07 0.58 10.51
C ILE A 181 -1.27 0.11 10.00
N THR A 182 -1.30 -0.93 9.19
CA THR A 182 -2.53 -1.34 8.51
C THR A 182 -2.80 -2.83 8.62
N CYS A 183 -4.10 -3.14 8.59
CA CYS A 183 -4.63 -4.44 8.26
C CYS A 183 -5.21 -4.25 6.86
N GLY A 184 -4.63 -4.90 5.85
CA GLY A 184 -5.03 -4.70 4.45
C GLY A 184 -6.34 -5.41 4.10
N GLU A 185 -6.96 -6.09 5.07
CA GLU A 185 -8.06 -7.04 4.89
C GLU A 185 -9.08 -6.92 6.03
N THR A 186 -10.31 -7.37 5.77
CA THR A 186 -11.35 -7.47 6.82
C THR A 186 -11.30 -8.87 7.40
N ILE A 187 -10.90 -9.00 8.66
CA ILE A 187 -10.71 -10.29 9.32
C ILE A 187 -11.72 -10.44 10.46
N GLU A 188 -12.57 -11.45 10.40
CA GLU A 188 -13.50 -11.72 11.51
C GLU A 188 -12.75 -12.09 12.78
N GLY A 189 -13.12 -11.47 13.92
CA GLY A 189 -12.55 -11.78 15.23
C GLY A 189 -11.25 -11.05 15.60
N PHE A 190 -10.69 -10.20 14.74
CA PHE A 190 -9.60 -9.31 15.13
C PHE A 190 -10.17 -8.00 15.70
N ALA A 191 -9.99 -7.80 17.01
CA ALA A 191 -10.65 -6.74 17.78
C ALA A 191 -10.43 -5.31 17.23
N ASP A 192 -9.30 -5.10 16.54
CA ASP A 192 -8.88 -3.78 16.07
C ASP A 192 -8.94 -3.61 14.53
N VAL A 193 -9.60 -4.54 13.79
CA VAL A 193 -9.63 -4.49 12.30
C VAL A 193 -10.08 -3.13 11.82
N GLU A 194 -11.16 -2.62 12.39
CA GLU A 194 -11.75 -1.36 11.95
C GLU A 194 -10.77 -0.20 12.13
N THR A 195 -10.06 -0.13 13.26
CA THR A 195 -9.03 0.88 13.52
C THR A 195 -7.92 0.84 12.47
N TYR A 196 -7.37 -0.35 12.20
CA TYR A 196 -6.25 -0.49 11.24
C TYR A 196 -6.70 -0.38 9.78
N ASN A 197 -7.95 -0.73 9.47
CA ASN A 197 -8.55 -0.52 8.15
C ASN A 197 -8.85 0.96 7.92
N ASN A 198 -9.30 1.69 8.94
CA ASN A 198 -9.46 3.14 8.88
C ASN A 198 -8.12 3.82 8.59
N GLN A 199 -7.02 3.36 9.19
CA GLN A 199 -5.68 3.91 8.89
C GLN A 199 -5.28 3.80 7.41
N VAL A 200 -5.78 2.82 6.66
CA VAL A 200 -5.56 2.75 5.20
C VAL A 200 -6.20 3.95 4.50
N ALA A 201 -7.44 4.26 4.84
CA ALA A 201 -8.16 5.39 4.29
C ALA A 201 -7.57 6.72 4.75
N GLU A 202 -7.26 6.85 6.04
CA GLU A 202 -6.64 8.04 6.63
C GLU A 202 -5.30 8.36 6.00
N MET A 203 -4.43 7.35 5.81
CA MET A 203 -3.14 7.49 5.13
C MET A 203 -3.32 8.10 3.74
N ILE A 204 -4.19 7.53 2.91
CA ILE A 204 -4.35 7.98 1.53
C ILE A 204 -4.96 9.39 1.48
N LEU A 205 -5.96 9.67 2.32
CA LEU A 205 -6.54 11.00 2.41
C LEU A 205 -5.54 12.04 2.90
N GLU A 206 -4.81 11.77 3.97
CA GLU A 206 -3.80 12.68 4.52
C GLU A 206 -2.75 13.05 3.46
N ILE A 207 -2.28 12.06 2.69
CA ILE A 207 -1.30 12.28 1.64
C ILE A 207 -1.88 13.11 0.48
N THR A 208 -3.17 12.95 0.18
CA THR A 208 -3.80 13.57 -1.00
C THR A 208 -4.47 14.91 -0.76
N THR A 209 -5.03 15.15 0.43
CA THR A 209 -5.92 16.30 0.71
C THR A 209 -5.31 17.32 1.66
N LYS A 210 -4.33 16.94 2.50
CA LYS A 210 -3.75 17.82 3.53
C LYS A 210 -2.38 18.42 3.17
N ASN A 211 -1.95 18.29 1.91
CA ASN A 211 -0.66 18.78 1.40
C ASN A 211 -0.81 19.91 0.38
#